data_AF-A0A1V5V6L2-F1
#
_entry.id   AF-A0A1V5V6L2-F1
#
_cell.length_a   1.000
_cell.length_b   1.000
_cell.length_c   1.000
_cell.angle_alpha   90.00
_cell.angle_beta   90.00
_cell.angle_gamma   90.00
#
_symmetry.space_group_name_H-M   'P 1'
#
loop_
_entity.id
_entity.type
_entity.pdbx_description
1 polymer ?
#
loop_
_entity_poly.entity_id
_entity_poly.type
_entity_poly.pdbx_seq_one_letter_code
_entity_poly.pdbx_strand_id
1 'polypeptide(L)'
;MDEREVVHTFCRQVRERSRENRDALALLHGAELYGQIVGILRQELDSMIRVIFLLSLNDSAHRDSLIQDAVNGRVWKMHHKGRITDREMVQLAGQLHGWTQSVYRFGCAFIHLSNMNDYRERDPMRELEMEERNDILQHLRYYHGGPASDVVTFRELACYLPQVFEKVSSNLECYIKQIERGEQLEQE
;
A
#
# COMPACT_ATOMS: atom_id res chain seq x y z
N MET A 1 10.48 -26.29 7.47
CA MET A 1 10.46 -24.95 8.05
C MET A 1 9.40 -24.99 9.12
N ASP A 2 9.77 -24.70 10.37
CA ASP A 2 8.83 -24.59 11.48
C ASP A 2 7.84 -23.43 11.22
N GLU A 3 6.59 -23.51 11.69
CA GLU A 3 5.57 -22.46 11.45
C GLU A 3 6.06 -21.07 11.88
N ARG A 4 6.76 -20.99 13.02
CA ARG A 4 7.38 -19.74 13.48
C ARG A 4 8.49 -19.25 12.56
N GLU A 5 9.27 -20.16 11.99
CA GLU A 5 10.33 -19.85 11.04
C GLU A 5 9.78 -19.34 9.70
N VAL A 6 8.63 -19.87 9.27
CA VAL A 6 7.88 -19.41 8.09
C VAL A 6 7.41 -17.97 8.28
N VAL A 7 6.74 -17.68 9.41
CA VAL A 7 6.25 -16.33 9.74
C VAL A 7 7.40 -15.34 9.81
N HIS A 8 8.49 -15.68 10.50
CA HIS A 8 9.67 -14.83 10.57
C HIS A 8 10.29 -14.56 9.19
N THR A 9 10.33 -15.58 8.32
CA THR A 9 10.83 -15.43 6.95
C THR A 9 9.96 -14.51 6.12
N PHE A 10 8.63 -14.66 6.22
CA PHE A 10 7.67 -13.77 5.56
C PHE A 10 7.84 -12.32 6.02
N CYS A 11 7.83 -12.08 7.33
CA CYS A 11 7.98 -10.73 7.89
C CYS A 11 9.31 -10.08 7.46
N ARG A 12 10.40 -10.86 7.44
CA ARG A 12 11.69 -10.40 6.91
C ARG A 12 11.60 -10.03 5.43
N GLN A 13 11.00 -10.87 4.57
CA GLN A 13 10.86 -10.57 3.14
C GLN A 13 10.09 -9.26 2.90
N VAL A 14 9.01 -9.03 3.65
CA VAL A 14 8.24 -7.78 3.53
C VAL A 14 9.06 -6.58 3.98
N ARG A 15 9.80 -6.66 5.09
CA ARG A 15 10.68 -5.58 5.56
C ARG A 15 11.81 -5.27 4.59
N GLU A 16 12.45 -6.30 4.03
CA GLU A 16 13.53 -6.12 3.05
C GLU A 16 13.02 -5.41 1.79
N ARG A 17 11.83 -5.77 1.30
CA ARG A 17 11.18 -5.06 0.19
C ARG A 17 10.86 -3.61 0.54
N SER A 18 10.33 -3.35 1.73
CA SER A 18 10.05 -1.97 2.19
C SER A 18 11.32 -1.13 2.30
N ARG A 19 12.44 -1.73 2.76
CA ARG A 19 13.76 -1.07 2.77
C ARG A 19 14.22 -0.71 1.36
N GLU A 20 14.20 -1.67 0.42
CA GLU A 20 14.61 -1.41 -0.97
C GLU A 20 13.74 -0.34 -1.64
N ASN A 21 12.43 -0.36 -1.38
CA ASN A 21 11.49 0.66 -1.83
C ASN A 21 11.86 2.05 -1.30
N ARG A 22 12.19 2.16 -0.01
CA ARG A 22 12.61 3.41 0.63
C ARG A 22 13.87 3.97 0.00
N ASP A 23 14.88 3.12 -0.18
CA ASP A 23 16.17 3.50 -0.77
C ASP A 23 15.98 3.96 -2.23
N ALA A 24 15.20 3.20 -3.01
CA ALA A 24 14.87 3.56 -4.38
C ALA A 24 14.08 4.87 -4.47
N LEU A 25 13.10 5.09 -3.59
CA LEU A 25 12.32 6.32 -3.54
C LEU A 25 13.23 7.53 -3.30
N ALA A 26 14.18 7.46 -2.37
CA ALA A 26 15.10 8.55 -2.08
C ALA A 26 15.93 8.94 -3.31
N LEU A 27 16.45 7.95 -4.04
CA LEU A 27 17.22 8.15 -5.27
C LEU A 27 16.35 8.78 -6.39
N LEU A 28 15.14 8.25 -6.59
CA LEU A 28 14.23 8.71 -7.63
C LEU A 28 13.64 10.09 -7.34
N HIS A 29 13.43 10.42 -6.06
CA HIS A 29 12.97 11.74 -5.64
C HIS A 29 14.01 12.82 -5.98
N GLY A 30 15.29 12.56 -5.70
CA GLY A 30 16.38 13.49 -6.07
C GLY A 30 16.52 13.69 -7.58
N ALA A 31 16.15 12.69 -8.38
CA ALA A 31 16.15 12.76 -9.84
C ALA A 31 14.82 13.29 -10.45
N GLU A 32 13.86 13.69 -9.63
CA GLU A 32 12.51 14.10 -10.05
C GLU A 32 11.82 13.06 -10.96
N LEU A 33 11.99 11.77 -10.66
CA LEU A 33 11.41 10.65 -11.41
C LEU A 33 10.07 10.21 -10.79
N TYR A 34 9.13 11.15 -10.67
CA TYR A 34 7.92 10.98 -9.86
C TYR A 34 6.99 9.84 -10.31
N GLY A 35 6.89 9.57 -11.61
CA GLY A 35 6.14 8.41 -12.11
C GLY A 35 6.67 7.07 -11.56
N GLN A 36 7.99 6.96 -11.35
CA GLN A 36 8.59 5.76 -10.75
C GLN A 36 8.34 5.71 -9.23
N ILE A 37 8.34 6.87 -8.55
CA ILE A 37 7.97 6.97 -7.13
C ILE A 37 6.53 6.52 -6.91
N VAL A 38 5.61 6.90 -7.80
CA VAL A 38 4.23 6.40 -7.78
C VAL A 38 4.19 4.87 -7.90
N GLY A 39 5.02 4.30 -8.77
CA GLY A 39 5.19 2.85 -8.88
C GLY A 39 5.65 2.20 -7.57
N ILE A 40 6.61 2.79 -6.88
CA ILE A 40 7.09 2.32 -5.56
C ILE A 40 5.99 2.42 -4.51
N LEU A 41 5.28 3.55 -4.43
CA LEU A 41 4.16 3.72 -3.52
C LEU A 41 3.12 2.62 -3.72
N ARG A 42 2.78 2.28 -4.97
CA ARG A 42 1.88 1.15 -5.26
C ARG A 42 2.42 -0.18 -4.75
N GLN A 43 3.73 -0.43 -4.88
CA GLN A 43 4.35 -1.67 -4.36
C GLN A 43 4.31 -1.75 -2.84
N GLU A 44 4.47 -0.62 -2.15
CA GLU A 44 4.39 -0.53 -0.69
C GLU A 44 2.95 -0.77 -0.22
N LEU A 45 1.99 -0.15 -0.90
CA LEU A 45 0.55 -0.32 -0.65
C LEU A 45 0.10 -1.77 -0.84
N ASP A 46 0.54 -2.44 -1.91
CA ASP A 46 0.27 -3.87 -2.14
C ASP A 46 0.78 -4.73 -0.97
N SER A 47 1.98 -4.43 -0.46
CA SER A 47 2.55 -5.13 0.69
C SER A 47 1.68 -4.94 1.94
N MET A 48 1.25 -3.71 2.21
CA MET A 48 0.35 -3.39 3.34
C MET A 48 -1.00 -4.10 3.22
N ILE A 49 -1.65 -4.05 2.06
CA ILE A 49 -2.94 -4.71 1.85
C ILE A 49 -2.84 -6.22 2.05
N ARG A 50 -1.76 -6.86 1.58
CA ARG A 50 -1.52 -8.30 1.81
C ARG A 50 -1.40 -8.64 3.29
N VAL A 51 -0.65 -7.86 4.07
CA VAL A 51 -0.49 -8.09 5.51
C VAL A 51 -1.80 -7.88 6.26
N ILE A 52 -2.54 -6.81 5.94
CA ILE A 52 -3.87 -6.53 6.50
C ILE A 52 -4.84 -7.68 6.18
N PHE A 53 -4.82 -8.17 4.95
CA PHE A 53 -5.64 -9.31 4.55
C PHE A 53 -5.31 -10.55 5.39
N LEU A 54 -4.04 -10.87 5.60
CA LEU A 54 -3.65 -11.99 6.48
C LEU A 54 -4.15 -11.79 7.92
N LEU A 55 -4.07 -10.58 8.46
CA LEU A 55 -4.56 -10.27 9.81
C LEU A 55 -6.09 -10.37 9.94
N SER A 56 -6.82 -10.14 8.85
CA SER A 56 -8.28 -10.23 8.82
C SER A 56 -8.80 -11.67 8.75
N LEU A 57 -7.93 -12.67 8.56
CA LEU A 57 -8.32 -14.07 8.54
C LEU A 57 -8.48 -14.61 9.97
N ASN A 58 -9.68 -15.06 10.30
CA ASN A 58 -9.98 -15.68 11.59
C ASN A 58 -9.42 -17.11 11.72
N ASP A 59 -9.22 -17.79 10.58
CA ASP A 59 -8.64 -19.14 10.52
C ASP A 59 -7.11 -19.05 10.47
N SER A 60 -6.47 -19.37 11.59
CA SER A 60 -5.01 -19.34 11.71
C SER A 60 -4.32 -20.34 10.78
N ALA A 61 -4.90 -21.53 10.56
CA ALA A 61 -4.32 -22.54 9.69
C ALA A 61 -4.37 -22.09 8.22
N HIS A 62 -5.47 -21.45 7.81
CA HIS A 62 -5.55 -20.86 6.47
C HIS A 62 -4.55 -19.71 6.30
N ARG A 63 -4.44 -18.83 7.30
CA ARG A 63 -3.45 -17.73 7.31
C ARG A 63 -2.03 -18.27 7.15
N ASP A 64 -1.65 -19.28 7.93
CA ASP A 64 -0.30 -19.86 7.90
C ASP A 64 -0.01 -20.53 6.55
N SER A 65 -1.01 -21.18 5.95
CA SER A 65 -0.90 -21.70 4.58
C SER A 65 -0.62 -20.60 3.55
N LEU A 66 -1.26 -19.43 3.66
CA LEU A 66 -1.02 -18.31 2.75
C LEU A 66 0.36 -17.66 2.96
N ILE A 67 0.80 -17.55 4.22
CA ILE A 67 2.16 -17.09 4.55
C ILE A 67 3.19 -18.05 3.93
N GLN A 68 2.97 -19.35 4.08
CA GLN A 68 3.82 -20.38 3.47
C GLN A 68 3.81 -20.28 1.94
N ASP A 69 2.66 -20.01 1.31
CA ASP A 69 2.61 -19.77 -0.13
C ASP A 69 3.39 -18.51 -0.54
N ALA A 70 3.29 -17.42 0.22
CA ALA A 70 4.04 -16.18 -0.04
C ALA A 70 5.55 -16.42 0.01
N VAL A 71 6.05 -17.09 1.06
CA VAL A 71 7.48 -17.38 1.24
C VAL A 71 8.05 -18.21 0.08
N ASN A 72 7.24 -19.11 -0.48
CA ASN A 72 7.65 -19.98 -1.57
C ASN A 72 7.31 -19.44 -2.97
N GLY A 73 6.83 -18.20 -3.10
CA GLY A 73 6.44 -17.61 -4.38
C GLY A 73 5.24 -18.29 -5.06
N ARG A 74 4.37 -18.94 -4.29
CA ARG A 74 3.15 -19.57 -4.79
C ARG A 74 1.98 -18.60 -4.77
N VAL A 75 1.03 -18.84 -5.66
CA VAL A 75 -0.20 -18.03 -5.77
C VAL A 75 -1.14 -18.37 -4.62
N TRP A 76 -1.63 -17.33 -3.94
CA TRP A 76 -2.63 -17.44 -2.88
C TRP A 76 -3.96 -17.99 -3.40
N LYS A 77 -4.55 -18.93 -2.65
CA LYS A 77 -5.83 -19.57 -3.00
C LYS A 77 -6.79 -19.56 -1.81
N MET A 78 -8.07 -19.31 -2.08
CA MET A 78 -9.16 -19.57 -1.14
C MET A 78 -9.45 -21.07 -1.11
N HIS A 79 -9.79 -21.61 0.06
CA HIS A 79 -10.19 -23.01 0.22
C HIS A 79 -11.31 -23.44 -0.74
N HIS A 80 -12.20 -22.52 -1.16
CA HIS A 80 -13.41 -22.85 -1.92
C HIS A 80 -13.64 -22.04 -3.20
N LYS A 81 -12.77 -21.07 -3.53
CA LYS A 81 -13.07 -20.05 -4.56
C LYS A 81 -11.99 -19.82 -5.60
N GLY A 82 -10.94 -20.64 -5.61
CA GLY A 82 -9.82 -20.49 -6.55
C GLY A 82 -8.79 -19.45 -6.08
N ARG A 83 -8.14 -18.78 -7.03
CA ARG A 83 -7.06 -17.80 -6.76
C ARG A 83 -7.62 -16.56 -6.04
N ILE A 84 -6.93 -16.11 -4.99
CA ILE A 84 -7.18 -14.82 -4.36
C ILE A 84 -6.69 -13.70 -5.28
N THR A 85 -7.59 -12.76 -5.60
CA THR A 85 -7.29 -11.59 -6.43
C THR A 85 -7.07 -10.34 -5.59
N ASP A 86 -6.36 -9.36 -6.16
CA ASP A 86 -6.15 -8.06 -5.51
C ASP A 86 -7.48 -7.39 -5.15
N ARG A 87 -8.50 -7.53 -6.02
CA ARG A 87 -9.86 -7.05 -5.76
C ARG A 87 -10.48 -7.68 -4.51
N GLU A 88 -10.27 -8.97 -4.28
CA GLU A 88 -10.82 -9.66 -3.10
C GLU A 88 -10.10 -9.24 -1.82
N MET A 89 -8.75 -9.15 -1.86
CA MET A 89 -7.96 -8.66 -0.73
C MET A 89 -8.40 -7.25 -0.34
N VAL A 90 -8.60 -6.41 -1.36
CA VAL A 90 -9.10 -5.05 -1.22
C VAL A 90 -10.53 -4.99 -0.71
N GLN A 91 -11.46 -5.80 -1.22
CA GLN A 91 -12.85 -5.74 -0.79
C GLN A 91 -12.99 -6.13 0.68
N LEU A 92 -12.18 -7.09 1.12
CA LEU A 92 -12.14 -7.55 2.50
C LEU A 92 -11.45 -6.51 3.40
N ALA A 93 -10.36 -5.89 2.94
CA ALA A 93 -9.75 -4.74 3.59
C ALA A 93 -10.61 -3.45 3.51
N GLY A 94 -11.54 -3.35 2.58
CA GLY A 94 -12.44 -2.20 2.39
C GLY A 94 -13.60 -2.17 3.37
N GLN A 95 -13.79 -3.25 4.14
CA GLN A 95 -14.62 -3.25 5.34
C GLN A 95 -13.91 -2.58 6.53
N LEU A 96 -12.64 -2.18 6.37
CA LEU A 96 -11.88 -1.46 7.38
C LEU A 96 -12.18 0.03 7.31
N HIS A 97 -12.29 0.64 8.48
CA HIS A 97 -12.61 2.05 8.63
C HIS A 97 -11.35 2.92 8.76
N GLY A 98 -11.51 4.23 8.65
CA GLY A 98 -10.44 5.19 8.89
C GLY A 98 -9.29 5.14 7.87
N TRP A 99 -8.06 4.98 8.36
CA TRP A 99 -6.83 5.13 7.57
C TRP A 99 -6.74 4.14 6.41
N THR A 100 -7.08 2.87 6.63
CA THR A 100 -6.94 1.82 5.62
C THR A 100 -7.80 2.09 4.40
N GLN A 101 -9.02 2.60 4.60
CA GLN A 101 -9.90 3.03 3.52
C GLN A 101 -9.35 4.26 2.79
N SER A 102 -8.83 5.24 3.54
CA SER A 102 -8.26 6.46 2.97
C SER A 102 -7.05 6.16 2.08
N VAL A 103 -6.15 5.30 2.54
CA VAL A 103 -4.98 4.85 1.78
C VAL A 103 -5.35 4.04 0.54
N TYR A 104 -6.42 3.24 0.62
CA TYR A 104 -6.88 2.49 -0.53
C TYR A 104 -7.43 3.42 -1.62
N ARG A 105 -8.29 4.38 -1.27
CA ARG A 105 -8.78 5.39 -2.22
C ARG A 105 -7.63 6.18 -2.83
N PHE A 106 -6.69 6.58 -1.98
CA PHE A 106 -5.46 7.24 -2.38
C PHE A 106 -4.65 6.38 -3.37
N GLY A 107 -4.41 5.11 -3.06
CA GLY A 107 -3.72 4.15 -3.93
C GLY A 107 -4.41 3.89 -5.26
N CYS A 108 -5.75 3.80 -5.28
CA CYS A 108 -6.54 3.73 -6.50
C CYS A 108 -6.37 4.96 -7.36
N ALA A 109 -6.41 6.16 -6.77
CA ALA A 109 -6.13 7.38 -7.50
C ALA A 109 -4.72 7.35 -8.13
N PHE A 110 -3.70 6.78 -7.43
CA PHE A 110 -2.38 6.56 -8.04
C PHE A 110 -2.36 5.56 -9.21
N ILE A 111 -3.30 4.62 -9.29
CA ILE A 111 -3.44 3.74 -10.47
C ILE A 111 -3.90 4.56 -11.68
N HIS A 112 -4.81 5.51 -11.51
CA HIS A 112 -5.21 6.43 -12.58
C HIS A 112 -4.04 7.35 -12.98
N LEU A 113 -3.20 7.71 -12.00
CA LEU A 113 -1.93 8.39 -12.20
C LEU A 113 -0.82 7.48 -12.78
N SER A 114 -1.06 6.20 -13.08
CA SER A 114 0.00 5.36 -13.68
C SER A 114 0.19 5.59 -15.19
N ASN A 115 -0.74 6.31 -15.85
CA ASN A 115 -0.62 6.70 -17.26
C ASN A 115 0.31 7.93 -17.47
N MET A 116 1.02 8.32 -16.42
CA MET A 116 1.77 9.56 -16.23
C MET A 116 3.09 9.72 -16.98
N ASN A 117 3.44 8.89 -17.97
CA ASN A 117 4.78 8.98 -18.57
C ASN A 117 5.09 10.36 -19.21
N ASP A 118 4.07 11.21 -19.36
CA ASP A 118 4.11 12.56 -19.92
C ASP A 118 3.72 13.66 -18.91
N TYR A 119 3.85 13.41 -17.59
CA TYR A 119 3.41 14.35 -16.53
C TYR A 119 4.12 15.71 -16.56
N ARG A 120 5.23 15.83 -17.29
CA ARG A 120 5.99 17.07 -17.48
C ARG A 120 5.31 18.01 -18.48
N GLU A 121 4.59 17.44 -19.46
CA GLU A 121 3.89 18.19 -20.50
C GLU A 121 2.39 18.29 -20.21
N ARG A 122 1.82 17.27 -19.55
CA ARG A 122 0.39 17.21 -19.20
C ARG A 122 0.21 16.95 -17.72
N ASP A 123 -0.37 17.92 -17.01
CA ASP A 123 -0.63 17.80 -15.57
C ASP A 123 -1.68 16.70 -15.29
N PRO A 124 -1.28 15.56 -14.71
CA PRO A 124 -2.18 14.43 -14.50
C PRO A 124 -3.30 14.70 -13.49
N MET A 125 -3.12 15.70 -12.62
CA MET A 125 -4.20 16.13 -11.73
C MET A 125 -5.42 16.63 -12.52
N ARG A 126 -5.25 17.00 -13.79
CA ARG A 126 -6.36 17.40 -14.68
C ARG A 126 -7.11 16.24 -15.31
N GLU A 127 -6.54 15.04 -15.29
CA GLU A 127 -7.14 13.83 -15.87
C GLU A 127 -8.00 13.06 -14.86
N LEU A 128 -7.81 13.32 -13.57
CA LEU A 128 -8.59 12.72 -12.49
C LEU A 128 -10.02 13.27 -12.43
N GLU A 129 -10.97 12.45 -12.02
CA GLU A 129 -12.32 12.91 -11.68
C GLU A 129 -12.31 13.76 -10.40
N MET A 130 -13.33 14.61 -10.22
CA MET A 130 -13.38 15.52 -9.06
C MET A 130 -13.36 14.78 -7.71
N GLU A 131 -14.01 13.62 -7.64
CA GLU A 131 -14.04 12.78 -6.43
C GLU A 131 -12.63 12.25 -6.09
N GLU A 132 -11.89 11.77 -7.07
CA GLU A 132 -10.53 11.24 -6.88
C GLU A 132 -9.55 12.33 -6.43
N ARG A 133 -9.66 13.53 -7.03
CA ARG A 133 -8.86 14.69 -6.60
C ARG A 133 -9.16 15.04 -5.15
N ASN A 134 -10.43 15.06 -4.77
CA ASN A 134 -10.85 15.38 -3.41
C ASN A 134 -10.34 14.34 -2.40
N ASP A 135 -10.43 13.05 -2.74
CA ASP A 135 -9.90 11.97 -1.90
C ASP A 135 -8.38 12.14 -1.67
N ILE A 136 -7.62 12.45 -2.74
CA ILE A 136 -6.17 12.73 -2.66
C ILE A 136 -5.89 13.94 -1.74
N LEU A 137 -6.55 15.06 -1.99
CA LEU A 137 -6.29 16.31 -1.25
C LEU A 137 -6.69 16.20 0.21
N GLN A 138 -7.82 15.57 0.50
CA GLN A 138 -8.28 15.33 1.86
C GLN A 138 -7.27 14.47 2.63
N HIS A 139 -6.78 13.41 2.01
CA HIS A 139 -5.74 12.56 2.60
C HIS A 139 -4.47 13.36 2.91
N LEU A 140 -3.96 14.10 1.93
CA LEU A 140 -2.73 14.88 2.11
C LEU A 140 -2.88 15.96 3.19
N ARG A 141 -4.01 16.67 3.23
CA ARG A 141 -4.26 17.71 4.25
C ARG A 141 -4.38 17.12 5.64
N TYR A 142 -5.09 16.01 5.77
CA TYR A 142 -5.29 15.37 7.06
C TYR A 142 -3.99 14.81 7.65
N TYR A 143 -3.17 14.12 6.83
CA TYR A 143 -1.99 13.40 7.34
C TYR A 143 -0.66 14.13 7.17
N HIS A 144 -0.57 15.06 6.23
CA HIS A 144 0.69 15.70 5.83
C HIS A 144 0.61 17.23 5.80
N GLY A 145 -0.48 17.81 6.30
CA GLY A 145 -0.76 19.26 6.25
C GLY A 145 -1.17 19.75 4.86
N GLY A 146 -0.81 19.01 3.81
CA GLY A 146 -1.26 19.13 2.43
C GLY A 146 -1.05 20.51 1.78
N PRO A 147 -1.28 20.59 0.46
CA PRO A 147 -1.42 21.87 -0.19
C PRO A 147 -2.75 22.52 0.22
N ALA A 148 -2.70 23.81 0.56
CA ALA A 148 -3.88 24.58 1.01
C ALA A 148 -4.86 24.91 -0.14
N SER A 149 -4.37 24.95 -1.38
CA SER A 149 -5.16 25.19 -2.58
C SER A 149 -5.95 23.93 -2.98
N ASP A 150 -7.16 24.11 -3.51
CA ASP A 150 -7.95 23.03 -4.16
C ASP A 150 -7.53 22.80 -5.62
N VAL A 151 -6.81 23.77 -6.21
CA VAL A 151 -6.17 23.63 -7.52
C VAL A 151 -4.70 23.31 -7.26
N VAL A 152 -4.35 22.04 -7.40
CA VAL A 152 -3.01 21.51 -7.10
C VAL A 152 -2.47 20.82 -8.33
N THR A 153 -1.24 21.16 -8.70
CA THR A 153 -0.52 20.48 -9.77
C THR A 153 0.09 19.18 -9.28
N PHE A 154 0.32 18.23 -10.18
CA PHE A 154 1.03 17.01 -9.79
C PHE A 154 2.44 17.28 -9.24
N ARG A 155 3.11 18.36 -9.66
CA ARG A 155 4.42 18.73 -9.11
C ARG A 155 4.33 19.13 -7.64
N GLU A 156 3.30 19.88 -7.26
CA GLU A 156 3.05 20.21 -5.85
C GLU A 156 2.68 18.96 -5.03
N LEU A 157 1.89 18.06 -5.62
CA LEU A 157 1.59 16.75 -5.03
C LEU A 157 2.86 15.92 -4.80
N ALA A 158 3.78 15.94 -5.77
CA ALA A 158 4.99 15.13 -5.79
C ALA A 158 5.87 15.36 -4.55
N CYS A 159 5.88 16.60 -4.03
CA CYS A 159 6.61 16.98 -2.81
C CYS A 159 6.15 16.22 -1.55
N TYR A 160 4.94 15.67 -1.55
CA TYR A 160 4.39 14.92 -0.43
C TYR A 160 4.61 13.41 -0.54
N LEU A 161 5.01 12.89 -1.72
CA LEU A 161 5.16 11.45 -1.94
C LEU A 161 6.12 10.76 -0.97
N PRO A 162 7.27 11.35 -0.57
CA PRO A 162 8.12 10.75 0.46
C PRO A 162 7.42 10.62 1.82
N GLN A 163 6.63 11.62 2.24
CA GLN A 163 5.92 11.61 3.52
C GLN A 163 4.80 10.57 3.52
N VAL A 164 4.10 10.45 2.40
CA VAL A 164 3.11 9.40 2.17
C VAL A 164 3.77 8.03 2.31
N PHE A 165 4.92 7.82 1.65
CA PHE A 165 5.63 6.54 1.73
C PHE A 165 6.00 6.19 3.16
N GLU A 166 6.57 7.13 3.92
CA GLU A 166 6.93 6.90 5.33
C GLU A 166 5.70 6.55 6.18
N LYS A 167 4.57 7.19 5.92
CA LYS A 167 3.32 6.90 6.63
C LYS A 167 2.78 5.50 6.30
N VAL A 168 2.83 5.08 5.04
CA VAL A 168 2.46 3.71 4.63
C VAL A 168 3.43 2.68 5.23
N SER A 169 4.74 2.90 5.09
CA SER A 169 5.79 1.99 5.57
C SER A 169 5.76 1.81 7.10
N SER A 170 5.53 2.90 7.85
CA SER A 170 5.39 2.82 9.31
C SER A 170 4.15 2.04 9.75
N ASN A 171 3.03 2.20 9.06
CA ASN A 171 1.82 1.41 9.35
C ASN A 171 1.99 -0.05 8.93
N LEU A 172 2.64 -0.31 7.79
CA LEU A 172 3.03 -1.66 7.40
C LEU A 172 3.87 -2.35 8.48
N GLU A 173 4.86 -1.67 9.07
CA GLU A 173 5.66 -2.22 10.16
C GLU A 173 4.81 -2.55 11.41
N CYS A 174 3.80 -1.73 11.73
CA CYS A 174 2.86 -2.05 12.80
C CYS A 174 2.12 -3.37 12.51
N TYR A 175 1.57 -3.55 11.31
CA TYR A 175 0.86 -4.77 10.94
C TYR A 175 1.78 -6.00 10.87
N ILE A 176 3.03 -5.84 10.44
CA ILE A 176 4.03 -6.93 10.46
C ILE A 176 4.25 -7.41 11.90
N LYS A 177 4.39 -6.49 12.86
CA LYS A 177 4.53 -6.86 14.28
C LYS A 177 3.31 -7.60 14.83
N GLN A 178 2.10 -7.27 14.37
CA GLN A 178 0.88 -8.00 14.73
C GLN A 178 0.93 -9.45 14.21
N ILE A 179 1.37 -9.65 12.96
CA ILE A 179 1.59 -11.00 12.40
C ILE A 179 2.60 -11.79 13.24
N GLU A 180 3.72 -11.19 13.64
CA GLU A 180 4.75 -11.85 14.46
C GLU A 180 4.24 -12.28 15.84
N ARG A 181 3.28 -11.53 16.39
CA ARG A 181 2.62 -11.85 17.66
C ARG A 181 1.46 -12.82 17.51
N GLY A 182 1.11 -13.18 16.28
CA GLY A 182 -0.04 -14.03 15.97
C GLY A 182 -1.40 -13.37 16.18
N GLU A 183 -1.43 -12.05 16.30
CA GLU A 183 -2.65 -11.25 16.55
C GLU A 183 -3.61 -11.31 15.34
N GLN A 184 -4.85 -10.86 15.56
CA GLN A 184 -5.83 -10.62 14.51
C GLN A 184 -6.03 -9.11 14.35
N LEU A 185 -6.57 -8.70 13.21
CA LEU A 185 -6.83 -7.28 12.97
C LEU A 185 -7.89 -6.77 13.96
N GLU A 186 -7.52 -5.83 14.81
CA GLU A 186 -8.48 -5.12 15.67
C GLU A 186 -9.39 -4.24 14.79
N GLN A 187 -10.70 -4.34 14.98
CA GLN A 187 -11.66 -3.45 14.33
C GLN A 187 -11.64 -2.11 15.09
N GLU A 188 -10.97 -1.10 14.53
CA GLU A 188 -11.12 0.31 14.96
C GLU A 188 -12.51 0.87 14.62
#